data_AF-A0A1M5SAT7-F1
#
_entry.id   AF-A0A1M5SAT7-F1
#
_cell.length_a   1.000
_cell.length_b   1.000
_cell.length_c   1.000
_cell.angle_alpha   90.00
_cell.angle_beta   90.00
_cell.angle_gamma   90.00
#
_symmetry.space_group_name_H-M   'P 1'
#
loop_
_entity.id
_entity.type
_entity.pdbx_description
1 polymer ?
#
loop_
_entity_poly.entity_id
_entity_poly.type
_entity_poly.pdbx_seq_one_letter_code
_entity_poly.pdbx_strand_id
1 'polypeptide(L)' 'MTLAERLMREGMEKGIEKGKEEAAINALKEGLDIKLIAKFTGLSVERIEELKKSLN' A
#
# COMPACT_ATOMS: atom_id res chain seq x y z
N MET A 1 -25.49 -0.04 11.93
CA MET A 1 -24.47 -0.78 11.15
C MET A 1 -24.60 -2.25 11.50
N THR A 2 -24.85 -3.12 10.53
CA THR A 2 -24.97 -4.57 10.71
C THR A 2 -23.59 -5.24 10.71
N LEU A 3 -23.52 -6.50 11.14
CA LEU A 3 -22.28 -7.29 11.04
C LEU A 3 -21.80 -7.41 9.59
N ALA A 4 -22.74 -7.60 8.64
CA ALA A 4 -22.43 -7.70 7.22
C ALA A 4 -21.81 -6.40 6.68
N GLU A 5 -22.38 -5.24 7.01
CA GLU A 5 -21.84 -3.93 6.61
C GLU A 5 -20.43 -3.70 7.18
N ARG A 6 -20.19 -4.10 8.43
CA ARG A 6 -18.86 -4.01 9.05
C ARG A 6 -17.84 -4.88 8.32
N LEU A 7 -18.18 -6.14 8.03
CA LEU A 7 -17.28 -7.06 7.33
C LEU A 7 -16.98 -6.60 5.90
N MET A 8 -17.97 -6.07 5.18
CA MET A 8 -17.76 -5.51 3.84
C MET A 8 -16.83 -4.30 3.89
N ARG A 9 -17.01 -3.40 4.86
CA ARG A 9 -16.14 -2.24 5.04
C ARG A 9 -14.71 -2.64 5.37
N GLU A 10 -14.51 -3.55 6.32
CA GLU A 10 -13.18 -4.06 6.68
C GLU A 10 -12.48 -4.75 5.49
N GLY A 11 -13.24 -5.52 4.69
CA GLY A 11 -12.72 -6.15 3.49
C GLY A 11 -12.26 -5.12 2.44
N MET A 12 -13.05 -4.07 2.24
CA MET A 12 -12.72 -2.98 1.32
C MET A 12 -11.50 -2.19 1.79
N GLU A 13 -11.43 -1.82 3.07
CA GLU A 13 -10.28 -1.12 3.66
C GLU A 13 -8.98 -1.94 3.51
N LYS A 14 -9.03 -3.24 3.85
CA LYS A 14 -7.88 -4.16 3.65
C LYS A 14 -7.48 -4.31 2.18
N GLY A 15 -8.46 -4.35 1.26
CA GLY A 15 -8.19 -4.43 -0.17
C GLY A 15 -7.47 -3.18 -0.69
N ILE A 16 -7.91 -2.00 -0.27
CA ILE A 16 -7.29 -0.73 -0.63
C ILE A 16 -5.87 -0.66 -0.10
N GLU A 17 -5.64 -1.04 1.16
CA GLU A 17 -4.31 -1.03 1.78
C GLU A 17 -3.34 -1.96 1.03
N LYS A 18 -3.74 -3.22 0.79
CA LYS A 18 -2.94 -4.18 0.03
C LYS A 18 -2.62 -3.71 -1.38
N GLY A 19 -3.61 -3.15 -2.08
CA GLY A 19 -3.41 -2.64 -3.44
C GLY A 19 -2.39 -1.49 -3.49
N LYS A 20 -2.37 -0.61 -2.49
CA LYS A 20 -1.37 0.46 -2.38
C LYS A 20 0.05 -0.10 -2.17
N GLU A 21 0.19 -1.11 -1.31
CA GLU A 21 1.49 -1.74 -1.04
C GLU A 21 2.02 -2.51 -2.25
N GLU A 22 1.17 -3.27 -2.94
CA GLU A 22 1.54 -3.96 -4.18
C GLU A 22 1.98 -2.97 -5.27
N ALA A 23 1.27 -1.87 -5.43
CA ALA A 23 1.66 -0.81 -6.36
C ALA A 23 3.02 -0.20 -5.99
N ALA A 24 3.27 0.07 -4.69
CA ALA A 24 4.55 0.58 -4.22
C ALA A 24 5.70 -0.42 -4.44
N ILE A 25 5.48 -1.71 -4.16
CA ILE A 25 6.44 -2.79 -4.39
C ILE A 25 6.81 -2.87 -5.87
N ASN A 26 5.82 -2.87 -6.76
CA ASN A 26 6.09 -2.94 -8.19
C ASN A 26 6.86 -1.70 -8.68
N ALA A 27 6.50 -0.51 -8.22
CA ALA A 27 7.23 0.71 -8.53
C ALA A 27 8.68 0.69 -8.00
N LEU A 28 8.91 0.15 -6.80
CA LEU A 28 10.26 -0.04 -6.26
C LEU A 28 11.10 -1.00 -7.11
N LYS A 29 10.51 -2.10 -7.58
CA LYS A 29 11.17 -3.07 -8.48
C LYS A 29 11.56 -2.45 -9.82
N GLU A 30 10.73 -1.53 -10.33
CA GLU A 30 11.01 -0.73 -11.53
C GLU A 30 11.99 0.44 -11.28
N GLY A 31 12.48 0.61 -10.04
CA GLY A 31 13.49 1.62 -9.70
C GLY A 31 12.95 3.05 -9.56
N LEU A 32 11.64 3.24 -9.35
CA LEU A 32 11.06 4.57 -9.15
C LEU A 32 11.51 5.20 -7.82
N ASP A 33 11.56 6.54 -7.82
CA ASP A 33 11.89 7.32 -6.62
C ASP A 33 10.83 7.19 -5.53
N ILE A 34 11.27 7.06 -4.28
CA ILE A 34 10.41 6.82 -3.12
C ILE A 34 9.42 7.96 -2.90
N LYS A 35 9.81 9.23 -3.13
CA LYS A 35 8.89 10.36 -2.96
C LYS A 35 7.80 10.35 -4.01
N LEU A 36 8.11 9.90 -5.23
CA LEU A 36 7.12 9.75 -6.29
C LEU A 36 6.12 8.64 -5.96
N ILE A 37 6.61 7.50 -5.45
CA ILE A 37 5.76 6.39 -5.00
C ILE A 37 4.84 6.83 -3.86
N ALA A 38 5.37 7.55 -2.86
CA ALA A 38 4.58 8.08 -1.74
C ALA A 38 3.46 9.01 -2.23
N LYS A 39 3.77 9.90 -3.17
CA LYS A 39 2.80 10.83 -3.76
C LYS A 39 1.64 10.11 -4.45
N PHE A 40 1.89 9.02 -5.17
CA PHE A 40 0.85 8.34 -5.95
C PHE A 40 0.07 7.29 -5.15
N THR A 41 0.74 6.55 -4.27
CA THR A 41 0.09 5.52 -3.45
C THR A 41 -0.58 6.09 -2.20
N GLY A 42 -0.15 7.27 -1.77
CA GLY A 42 -0.55 7.86 -0.50
C GLY A 42 0.01 7.12 0.73
N LEU A 43 1.01 6.25 0.53
CA LEU A 43 1.76 5.65 1.62
C LEU A 43 2.81 6.63 2.15
N SER A 44 3.18 6.47 3.42
CA SER A 44 4.30 7.23 3.99
C SER A 44 5.62 6.75 3.42
N VAL A 45 6.62 7.63 3.45
CA VAL A 45 7.98 7.30 3.02
C VAL A 45 8.55 6.17 3.86
N GLU A 46 8.29 6.18 5.17
CA GLU A 46 8.72 5.15 6.11
C GLU A 46 8.16 3.78 5.71
N ARG A 47 6.88 3.72 5.34
CA ARG A 47 6.24 2.45 4.93
C ARG A 47 6.87 1.91 3.65
N ILE A 48 7.17 2.78 2.69
CA ILE A 48 7.80 2.38 1.42
C ILE A 48 9.23 1.89 1.65
N GLU A 49 9.99 2.51 2.56
CA GLU A 49 11.32 2.05 2.97
C GLU A 49 11.27 0.67 3.65
N GLU A 50 10.27 0.40 4.48
CA GLU A 50 10.04 -0.94 5.05
C GLU A 50 9.76 -1.99 3.97
N LEU A 51 8.87 -1.67 3.02
CA LEU A 51 8.57 -2.55 1.88
C LEU A 51 9.82 -2.82 1.04
N LYS A 52 10.66 -1.80 0.84
CA LYS A 52 11.94 -1.93 0.13
C LYS A 52 12.91 -2.87 0.84
N LYS A 53 13.03 -2.77 2.17
CA LYS A 53 13.87 -3.70 2.97
C LYS A 53 13.38 -5.14 2.88
N SER A 54 12.06 -5.33 2.74
CA SER A 54 11.42 -6.65 2.65
C SER A 54 11.61 -7.34 1.29
N LEU A 55 12.12 -6.62 0.28
CA LEU A 55 12.40 -7.13 -1.07
C LEU A 55 13.83 -7.66 -1.25
N ASN A 56 14.71 -7.40 -0.27
CA ASN A 56 16.10 -7.87 -0.23
C ASN A 56 16.25 -9.09 0.68
#